data_AF-A0A522XYB9-F1
#
_entry.id   AF-A0A522XYB9-F1
#
_cell.length_a   1.000
_cell.length_b   1.000
_cell.length_c   1.000
_cell.angle_alpha   90.00
_cell.angle_beta   90.00
_cell.angle_gamma   90.00
#
_symmetry.space_group_name_H-M   'P 1'
#
loop_
_entity.id
_entity.type
_entity.pdbx_description
1 polymer ?
#
loop_
_entity_poly.entity_id
_entity_poly.type
_entity_poly.pdbx_seq_one_letter_code
_entity_poly.pdbx_strand_id
1 'polypeptide(L)'
;MRKTIKYFSLVTVTGISIIFLATDLSSWLYPVFVAAPGDRKEISLKETISLTSNNLKNSMKNSSPANPPNDPMTHMGVIIVPYFATTSQFWETIYLAADEYPGTIRYVIINPCSGPCNEPLSTDWQRIISELKSRNINTLGYIFDIFQSKENIDYYMVKPQIPTDGIFFDNEGTSDTIDRFKQYADYVHSLGGAVYINPGFNYPHVTNYLKEGLADVANMYEFESSKAHHISIDASLQPQQVSAILGEVFTVLEMRKMIYESAQAGVGTIYVYSDSYDSLPTFFSEMVRESADTKVKR
;
A
#
# COMPACT_ATOMS: atom_id res chain seq x y z
N MET A 1 -33.40 -24.66 5.51
CA MET A 1 -32.37 -25.16 6.45
C MET A 1 -32.29 -24.20 7.64
N ARG A 2 -32.41 -24.68 8.88
CA ARG A 2 -32.19 -23.85 10.08
C ARG A 2 -30.68 -23.69 10.27
N LYS A 3 -30.17 -22.45 10.28
CA LYS A 3 -28.76 -22.19 10.61
C LYS A 3 -28.63 -22.12 12.13
N THR A 4 -27.77 -22.96 12.70
CA THR A 4 -27.46 -22.96 14.14
C THR A 4 -26.38 -21.93 14.42
N ILE A 5 -26.64 -21.01 15.36
CA ILE A 5 -25.64 -20.05 15.84
C ILE A 5 -24.62 -20.83 16.68
N LYS A 6 -23.34 -20.70 16.36
CA LYS A 6 -22.27 -21.41 17.06
C LYS A 6 -21.50 -20.52 18.04
N TYR A 7 -21.47 -19.21 17.79
CA TYR A 7 -20.68 -18.27 18.57
C TYR A 7 -21.47 -16.99 18.85
N PHE A 8 -21.32 -16.44 20.06
CA PHE A 8 -21.83 -15.11 20.41
C PHE A 8 -20.79 -14.33 21.21
N SER A 9 -20.79 -13.01 21.04
CA SER A 9 -20.02 -12.07 21.86
C SER A 9 -20.91 -10.90 22.29
N LEU A 10 -20.72 -10.45 23.53
CA LEU A 10 -21.44 -9.32 24.12
C LEU A 10 -20.44 -8.21 24.44
N VAL A 11 -20.63 -7.06 23.83
CA VAL A 11 -19.84 -5.86 24.13
C VAL A 11 -20.77 -4.81 24.72
N THR A 12 -20.41 -4.28 25.89
CA THR A 12 -21.18 -3.21 26.53
C THR A 12 -20.38 -1.91 26.49
N VAL A 13 -20.91 -0.88 25.84
CA VAL A 13 -20.32 0.47 25.80
C VAL A 13 -21.35 1.44 26.36
N THR A 14 -20.98 2.18 27.41
CA THR A 14 -21.82 3.21 28.04
C THR A 14 -23.26 2.75 28.33
N GLY A 15 -23.42 1.52 28.83
CA GLY A 15 -24.73 0.95 29.20
C GLY A 15 -25.54 0.37 28.03
N ILE A 16 -25.01 0.39 26.81
CA ILE A 16 -25.62 -0.23 25.63
C ILE A 16 -24.91 -1.56 25.36
N SER A 17 -25.67 -2.64 25.33
CA SER A 17 -25.16 -3.98 25.03
C SER A 17 -25.37 -4.31 23.55
N ILE A 18 -24.29 -4.67 22.86
CA ILE A 18 -24.28 -5.08 21.46
C ILE A 18 -23.96 -6.58 21.42
N ILE A 19 -24.82 -7.34 20.75
CA ILE A 19 -24.64 -8.78 20.54
C ILE A 19 -24.17 -9.01 19.12
N PHE A 20 -23.05 -9.73 19.00
CA PHE A 20 -22.56 -10.26 17.74
C PHE A 20 -22.87 -11.75 17.66
N LEU A 21 -23.45 -12.19 16.55
CA LEU A 21 -23.82 -13.58 16.31
C LEU A 21 -23.08 -14.08 15.06
N ALA A 22 -22.44 -15.24 15.16
CA ALA A 22 -21.72 -15.85 14.05
C ALA A 22 -22.09 -17.33 13.88
N THR A 23 -22.24 -17.76 12.63
CA THR A 23 -22.51 -19.17 12.28
C THR A 23 -21.23 -19.96 12.06
N ASP A 24 -20.14 -19.29 11.71
CA ASP A 24 -18.77 -19.81 11.65
C ASP A 24 -17.77 -18.66 11.90
N LEU A 25 -16.49 -19.00 12.08
CA LEU A 25 -15.43 -18.05 12.43
C LEU A 25 -15.09 -17.05 11.30
N SER A 26 -15.56 -17.30 10.07
CA SER A 26 -15.30 -16.45 8.90
C SER A 26 -16.46 -15.53 8.52
N SER A 27 -17.61 -15.63 9.19
CA SER A 27 -18.79 -14.80 8.92
C SER A 27 -19.34 -14.12 10.18
N TRP A 28 -18.85 -12.91 10.44
CA TRP A 28 -19.50 -12.00 11.39
C TRP A 28 -20.73 -11.39 10.72
N LEU A 29 -21.92 -11.66 11.27
CA LEU A 29 -23.12 -10.94 10.86
C LEU A 29 -23.25 -9.66 11.71
N TYR A 30 -23.76 -8.62 11.05
CA TYR A 30 -23.98 -7.25 11.53
C TYR A 30 -24.47 -7.16 13.00
N PRO A 31 -24.14 -6.08 13.72
CA PRO A 31 -24.53 -5.91 15.13
C PRO A 31 -26.05 -5.96 15.30
N VAL A 32 -26.51 -6.79 16.24
CA VAL A 32 -27.90 -6.80 16.70
C VAL A 32 -27.96 -6.00 17.99
N PHE A 33 -28.63 -4.84 17.95
CA PHE A 33 -28.81 -3.98 19.11
C PHE A 33 -29.84 -4.59 20.06
N VAL A 34 -29.52 -4.60 21.36
CA VAL A 34 -30.49 -4.91 22.42
C VAL A 34 -30.75 -3.64 23.22
N ALA A 35 -32.02 -3.26 23.31
CA ALA A 35 -32.45 -2.08 24.07
C ALA A 35 -32.26 -2.28 25.59
N ALA A 36 -32.15 -1.16 26.32
CA ALA A 36 -31.95 -1.12 27.76
C ALA A 36 -33.06 -1.87 28.55
N PRO A 37 -32.80 -2.27 29.80
CA PRO A 37 -33.73 -3.07 30.59
C PRO A 37 -35.01 -2.27 30.90
N GLY A 38 -36.15 -2.65 30.31
CA GLY A 38 -37.44 -2.03 30.63
C GLY A 38 -38.52 -2.22 29.57
N ASP A 39 -38.16 -2.31 28.29
CA ASP A 39 -39.12 -2.41 27.18
C ASP A 39 -38.78 -3.58 26.25
N ARG A 40 -39.43 -4.74 26.46
CA ARG A 40 -39.41 -5.82 25.46
C ARG A 40 -40.51 -5.60 24.43
N LYS A 41 -40.18 -4.95 23.31
CA LYS A 41 -40.87 -5.17 22.05
C LYS A 41 -40.04 -6.12 21.20
N GLU A 42 -40.62 -7.23 20.77
CA GLU A 42 -40.07 -8.02 19.67
C GLU A 42 -40.15 -7.18 18.40
N ILE A 43 -39.01 -6.62 17.98
CA ILE A 43 -38.91 -5.94 16.70
C ILE A 43 -38.51 -6.97 15.66
N SER A 44 -39.31 -7.11 14.61
CA SER A 44 -39.01 -8.01 13.50
C SER A 44 -37.73 -7.55 12.79
N LEU A 45 -36.90 -8.50 12.33
CA LEU A 45 -35.67 -8.22 11.58
C LEU A 45 -35.90 -7.27 10.38
N LYS A 46 -37.11 -7.26 9.81
CA LYS A 46 -37.51 -6.35 8.72
C LYS A 46 -37.68 -4.89 9.17
N GLU A 47 -38.13 -4.66 10.40
CA GLU A 47 -38.32 -3.31 10.95
C GLU A 47 -36.97 -2.68 11.33
N THR A 48 -36.03 -3.47 11.86
CA THR A 48 -34.67 -3.01 12.16
C THR A 48 -33.98 -2.50 10.90
N ILE A 49 -34.08 -3.21 9.77
CA ILE A 49 -33.46 -2.79 8.49
C ILE A 49 -34.06 -1.47 7.96
N SER A 50 -35.36 -1.24 8.15
CA SER A 50 -36.05 -0.01 7.72
C SER A 50 -35.65 1.20 8.57
N LEU A 51 -35.49 1.01 9.89
CA LEU A 51 -35.10 2.08 10.82
C LEU A 51 -33.65 2.55 10.60
N THR A 52 -32.72 1.65 10.29
CA THR A 52 -31.33 2.02 9.99
C THR A 52 -31.23 2.79 8.67
N SER A 53 -32.01 2.42 7.65
CA SER A 53 -31.98 3.09 6.34
C SER A 53 -32.54 4.52 6.36
N ASN A 54 -33.54 4.79 7.20
CA ASN A 54 -34.14 6.12 7.31
C ASN A 54 -33.33 7.09 8.18
N ASN A 55 -32.64 6.60 9.22
CA ASN A 55 -31.80 7.45 10.08
C ASN A 55 -30.48 7.86 9.39
N LEU A 56 -29.91 7.00 8.54
CA LEU A 56 -28.76 7.35 7.69
C LEU A 56 -29.09 8.43 6.64
N LYS A 57 -30.31 8.43 6.10
CA LYS A 57 -30.75 9.45 5.13
C LYS A 57 -31.04 10.82 5.76
N ASN A 58 -31.47 10.87 7.01
CA ASN A 58 -31.78 12.13 7.70
C ASN A 58 -30.55 12.80 8.31
N SER A 59 -29.49 12.05 8.61
CA SER A 59 -28.22 12.61 9.13
C SER A 59 -27.40 13.39 8.08
N MET A 60 -27.74 13.31 6.79
CA MET A 60 -26.98 13.96 5.70
C MET A 60 -27.57 15.28 5.21
N LYS A 61 -28.65 15.80 5.82
CA LYS A 61 -29.36 16.97 5.27
C LYS A 61 -29.08 18.33 5.90
N ASN A 62 -28.35 18.43 7.01
CA ASN A 62 -28.22 19.71 7.75
C ASN A 62 -26.79 20.07 8.18
N SER A 63 -25.88 20.15 7.20
CA SER A 63 -24.68 21.00 7.36
C SER A 63 -24.22 21.45 5.98
N SER A 64 -24.29 22.75 5.71
CA SER A 64 -23.48 23.39 4.67
C SER A 64 -22.23 23.95 5.34
N PRO A 65 -21.06 23.31 5.20
CA PRO A 65 -19.80 23.95 5.50
C PRO A 65 -19.30 24.69 4.25
N ALA A 66 -18.67 25.83 4.47
CA ALA A 66 -17.85 26.48 3.45
C ALA A 66 -16.89 25.45 2.84
N ASN A 67 -16.82 25.38 1.50
CA ASN A 67 -15.94 24.46 0.80
C ASN A 67 -14.49 24.70 1.26
N PRO A 68 -13.86 23.79 2.02
CA PRO A 68 -12.42 23.82 2.18
C PRO A 68 -11.79 23.65 0.79
N PRO A 69 -10.57 24.16 0.55
CA PRO A 69 -9.87 23.89 -0.68
C PRO A 69 -9.89 22.37 -0.93
N ASN A 70 -10.41 21.97 -2.09
CA ASN A 70 -10.48 20.59 -2.55
C ASN A 70 -9.06 20.09 -2.79
N ASP A 71 -8.35 19.81 -1.71
CA ASP A 71 -7.14 19.05 -1.76
C ASP A 71 -7.52 17.63 -2.18
N PRO A 72 -7.09 17.14 -3.37
CA PRO A 72 -7.45 15.82 -3.83
C PRO A 72 -7.03 14.82 -2.75
N MET A 73 -8.02 14.20 -2.10
CA MET A 73 -7.77 13.22 -1.06
C MET A 73 -6.81 12.16 -1.59
N THR A 74 -5.66 12.07 -0.95
CA THR A 74 -4.63 11.10 -1.31
C THR A 74 -5.07 9.75 -0.76
N HIS A 75 -5.34 8.82 -1.66
CA HIS A 75 -5.55 7.42 -1.29
C HIS A 75 -4.19 6.72 -1.13
N MET A 76 -4.17 5.61 -0.40
CA MET A 76 -2.97 4.78 -0.25
C MET A 76 -2.59 4.17 -1.60
N GLY A 77 -1.33 4.33 -2.00
CA GLY A 77 -0.77 3.64 -3.17
C GLY A 77 -0.17 2.30 -2.80
N VAL A 78 -0.01 1.43 -3.78
CA VAL A 78 0.71 0.16 -3.64
C VAL A 78 2.03 0.21 -4.40
N ILE A 79 3.10 -0.26 -3.78
CA ILE A 79 4.32 -0.70 -4.46
C ILE A 79 4.37 -2.22 -4.45
N ILE A 80 4.84 -2.85 -5.52
CA ILE A 80 5.04 -4.29 -5.58
C ILE A 80 6.54 -4.57 -5.69
N VAL A 81 7.01 -5.53 -4.88
CA VAL A 81 8.40 -6.01 -4.85
C VAL A 81 8.43 -7.46 -5.37
N PRO A 82 8.44 -7.69 -6.70
CA PRO A 82 8.37 -9.04 -7.26
C PRO A 82 9.77 -9.62 -7.49
N TYR A 83 10.09 -10.71 -6.80
CA TYR A 83 11.32 -11.50 -7.04
C TYR A 83 11.06 -12.81 -7.80
N PHE A 84 9.84 -12.97 -8.31
CA PHE A 84 9.47 -14.10 -9.16
C PHE A 84 9.79 -13.89 -10.65
N ALA A 85 9.90 -15.00 -11.38
CA ALA A 85 10.26 -15.01 -12.80
C ALA A 85 9.21 -14.33 -13.71
N THR A 86 9.66 -13.92 -14.91
CA THR A 86 8.81 -13.32 -15.95
C THR A 86 7.70 -14.23 -16.47
N THR A 87 7.86 -15.54 -16.30
CA THR A 87 6.88 -16.56 -16.70
C THR A 87 5.82 -16.83 -15.63
N SER A 88 5.91 -16.18 -14.46
CA SER A 88 4.97 -16.39 -13.37
C SER A 88 3.56 -15.88 -13.71
N GLN A 89 2.54 -16.66 -13.34
CA GLN A 89 1.14 -16.26 -13.43
C GLN A 89 0.80 -15.04 -12.54
N PHE A 90 1.65 -14.70 -11.57
CA PHE A 90 1.46 -13.55 -10.70
C PHE A 90 1.43 -12.22 -11.47
N TRP A 91 2.09 -12.13 -12.63
CA TRP A 91 1.98 -10.95 -13.49
C TRP A 91 0.55 -10.71 -13.96
N GLU A 92 -0.19 -11.76 -14.33
CA GLU A 92 -1.59 -11.65 -14.73
C GLU A 92 -2.46 -11.17 -13.56
N THR A 93 -2.21 -11.66 -12.35
CA THR A 93 -2.90 -11.18 -11.13
C THR A 93 -2.66 -9.68 -10.90
N ILE A 94 -1.44 -9.18 -11.11
CA ILE A 94 -1.12 -7.75 -11.00
C ILE A 94 -1.89 -6.94 -12.05
N TYR A 95 -1.90 -7.39 -13.30
CA TYR A 95 -2.61 -6.71 -14.39
C TYR A 95 -4.11 -6.63 -14.12
N LEU A 96 -4.73 -7.74 -13.71
CA LEU A 96 -6.15 -7.78 -13.38
C LEU A 96 -6.50 -6.84 -12.21
N ALA A 97 -5.66 -6.79 -11.17
CA ALA A 97 -5.88 -5.88 -10.05
C ALA A 97 -5.73 -4.40 -10.45
N ALA A 98 -4.79 -4.10 -11.34
CA ALA A 98 -4.61 -2.75 -11.88
C ALA A 98 -5.76 -2.31 -12.80
N ASP A 99 -6.31 -3.24 -13.57
CA ASP A 99 -7.48 -2.99 -14.43
C ASP A 99 -8.75 -2.75 -13.58
N GLU A 100 -8.88 -3.46 -12.44
CA GLU A 100 -10.01 -3.29 -11.50
C GLU A 100 -9.90 -2.00 -10.65
N TYR A 101 -8.69 -1.65 -10.20
CA TYR A 101 -8.39 -0.49 -9.35
C TYR A 101 -7.32 0.43 -10.00
N PRO A 102 -7.68 1.17 -11.05
CA PRO A 102 -6.72 1.96 -11.82
C PRO A 102 -6.06 3.06 -10.95
N GLY A 103 -4.73 3.15 -11.04
CA GLY A 103 -3.92 4.14 -10.32
C GLY A 103 -3.61 3.79 -8.86
N THR A 104 -4.13 2.68 -8.34
CA THR A 104 -3.81 2.23 -6.97
C THR A 104 -2.42 1.61 -6.89
N ILE A 105 -2.05 0.73 -7.82
CA ILE A 105 -0.68 0.25 -7.95
C ILE A 105 0.14 1.36 -8.60
N ARG A 106 1.02 1.98 -7.82
CA ARG A 106 1.85 3.12 -8.27
C ARG A 106 3.17 2.66 -8.85
N TYR A 107 3.79 1.68 -8.20
CA TYR A 107 5.13 1.25 -8.51
C TYR A 107 5.24 -0.27 -8.58
N VAL A 108 6.05 -0.75 -9.51
CA VAL A 108 6.51 -2.14 -9.56
C VAL A 108 8.01 -2.15 -9.78
N ILE A 109 8.73 -2.86 -8.91
CA ILE A 109 10.18 -3.01 -9.02
C ILE A 109 10.51 -4.06 -10.07
N ILE A 110 11.48 -3.76 -10.94
CA ILE A 110 11.99 -4.65 -11.97
C ILE A 110 13.37 -5.17 -11.54
N ASN A 111 13.42 -6.44 -11.15
CA ASN A 111 14.61 -7.07 -10.59
C ASN A 111 14.94 -8.40 -11.30
N PRO A 112 15.66 -8.38 -12.42
CA PRO A 112 15.94 -9.59 -13.20
C PRO A 112 17.02 -10.48 -12.57
N CYS A 113 18.02 -9.91 -11.88
CA CYS A 113 19.19 -10.63 -11.35
C CYS A 113 19.73 -10.05 -10.03
N SER A 114 18.86 -9.60 -9.12
CA SER A 114 19.26 -8.77 -7.95
C SER A 114 19.99 -7.48 -8.37
N GLY A 115 19.45 -6.86 -9.42
CA GLY A 115 20.05 -5.77 -10.16
C GLY A 115 20.14 -6.07 -11.65
N PRO A 116 20.91 -5.28 -12.41
CA PRO A 116 21.24 -5.56 -13.79
C PRO A 116 21.88 -6.94 -13.96
N CYS A 117 21.46 -7.67 -14.99
CA CYS A 117 22.19 -8.85 -15.43
C CYS A 117 23.40 -8.43 -16.29
N ASN A 118 24.35 -9.34 -16.50
CA ASN A 118 25.47 -9.12 -17.44
C ASN A 118 25.04 -9.07 -18.92
N GLU A 119 23.76 -9.27 -19.19
CA GLU A 119 23.14 -9.27 -20.51
C GLU A 119 22.03 -8.21 -20.57
N PRO A 120 21.77 -7.59 -21.74
CA PRO A 120 20.67 -6.65 -21.91
C PRO A 120 19.35 -7.19 -21.37
N LEU A 121 18.49 -6.27 -20.90
CA LEU A 121 17.19 -6.63 -20.37
C LEU A 121 16.39 -7.46 -21.39
N SER A 122 15.95 -8.66 -20.98
CA SER A 122 15.33 -9.61 -21.90
C SER A 122 14.02 -9.08 -22.51
N THR A 123 13.62 -9.66 -23.64
CA THR A 123 12.35 -9.31 -24.29
C THR A 123 11.13 -9.58 -23.41
N ASP A 124 11.22 -10.57 -22.51
CA ASP A 124 10.13 -10.87 -21.56
C ASP A 124 9.98 -9.77 -20.50
N TRP A 125 11.09 -9.27 -19.95
CA TRP A 125 11.05 -8.13 -19.04
C TRP A 125 10.55 -6.86 -19.74
N GLN A 126 11.00 -6.60 -20.97
CA GLN A 126 10.51 -5.46 -21.74
C GLN A 126 9.01 -5.55 -22.01
N ARG A 127 8.48 -6.76 -22.28
CA ARG A 127 7.03 -7.01 -22.41
C ARG A 127 6.29 -6.71 -21.10
N ILE A 128 6.79 -7.18 -19.96
CA ILE A 128 6.19 -6.88 -18.64
C ILE A 128 6.17 -5.38 -18.38
N ILE A 129 7.29 -4.67 -18.61
CA ILE A 129 7.37 -3.22 -18.45
C ILE A 129 6.32 -2.52 -19.34
N SER A 130 6.19 -2.95 -20.60
CA SER A 130 5.18 -2.42 -21.52
C SER A 130 3.75 -2.59 -20.98
N GLU A 131 3.42 -3.78 -20.50
CA GLU A 131 2.08 -4.09 -19.95
C GLU A 131 1.77 -3.27 -18.70
N LEU A 132 2.74 -3.10 -17.79
CA LEU A 132 2.61 -2.27 -16.59
C LEU A 132 2.40 -0.79 -16.95
N LYS A 133 3.22 -0.26 -17.87
CA LYS A 133 3.12 1.14 -18.31
C LYS A 133 1.80 1.43 -19.03
N SER A 134 1.27 0.48 -19.79
CA SER A 134 -0.06 0.61 -20.42
C SER A 134 -1.20 0.81 -19.41
N ARG A 135 -0.98 0.43 -18.15
CA ARG A 135 -1.90 0.57 -17.00
C ARG A 135 -1.54 1.73 -16.08
N ASN A 136 -0.66 2.63 -16.54
CA ASN A 136 -0.21 3.79 -15.79
C ASN A 136 0.48 3.43 -14.46
N ILE A 137 1.21 2.31 -14.44
CA ILE A 137 2.05 1.88 -13.32
C ILE A 137 3.50 2.27 -13.63
N ASN A 138 4.15 2.97 -12.71
CA ASN A 138 5.56 3.31 -12.85
C ASN A 138 6.44 2.08 -12.57
N THR A 139 7.39 1.83 -13.45
CA THR A 139 8.36 0.74 -13.31
C THR A 139 9.68 1.27 -12.77
N LEU A 140 10.26 0.60 -11.77
CA LEU A 140 11.50 1.02 -11.12
C LEU A 140 12.59 -0.05 -11.28
N GLY A 141 13.71 0.28 -11.93
CA GLY A 141 14.85 -0.64 -12.01
C GLY A 141 15.53 -0.81 -10.66
N TYR A 142 15.72 -2.05 -10.19
CA TYR A 142 16.35 -2.33 -8.90
C TYR A 142 17.88 -2.18 -8.97
N ILE A 143 18.50 -1.49 -8.02
CA ILE A 143 19.95 -1.41 -7.85
C ILE A 143 20.29 -1.66 -6.38
N PHE A 144 21.06 -2.70 -6.10
CA PHE A 144 21.50 -3.03 -4.74
C PHE A 144 22.66 -2.16 -4.24
N ASP A 145 23.65 -1.91 -5.11
CA ASP A 145 24.91 -1.24 -4.73
C ASP A 145 25.12 0.05 -5.54
N ILE A 146 25.27 1.16 -4.80
CA ILE A 146 25.52 2.47 -5.41
C ILE A 146 26.93 2.66 -5.97
N PHE A 147 27.88 1.76 -5.71
CA PHE A 147 29.25 1.86 -6.22
C PHE A 147 29.37 1.63 -7.74
N GLN A 148 28.31 1.18 -8.41
CA GLN A 148 28.26 1.00 -9.89
C GLN A 148 26.98 1.60 -10.50
N SER A 149 26.43 2.65 -9.88
CA SER A 149 25.07 3.09 -10.21
C SER A 149 24.89 3.67 -11.61
N LYS A 150 25.87 4.34 -12.23
CA LYS A 150 25.63 4.96 -13.54
C LYS A 150 25.36 3.92 -14.63
N GLU A 151 26.21 2.91 -14.76
CA GLU A 151 26.05 1.84 -15.74
C GLU A 151 24.79 1.02 -15.48
N ASN A 152 24.42 0.87 -14.19
CA ASN A 152 23.21 0.21 -13.75
C ASN A 152 21.95 1.04 -14.05
N ILE A 153 22.01 2.36 -13.91
CA ILE A 153 20.93 3.27 -14.35
C ILE A 153 20.76 3.15 -15.87
N ASP A 154 21.86 3.19 -16.63
CA ASP A 154 21.83 3.04 -18.08
C ASP A 154 21.21 1.70 -18.51
N TYR A 155 21.46 0.63 -17.75
CA TYR A 155 20.88 -0.69 -17.99
C TYR A 155 19.34 -0.68 -18.04
N TYR A 156 18.69 0.09 -17.16
CA TYR A 156 17.24 0.14 -17.07
C TYR A 156 16.61 1.27 -17.87
N MET A 157 17.24 2.45 -17.90
CA MET A 157 16.62 3.67 -18.40
C MET A 157 17.09 4.10 -19.79
N VAL A 158 18.24 3.61 -20.26
CA VAL A 158 18.86 4.09 -21.52
C VAL A 158 18.97 2.98 -22.56
N LYS A 159 19.45 1.80 -22.17
CA LYS A 159 19.75 0.69 -23.09
C LYS A 159 18.52 -0.07 -23.62
N PRO A 160 17.45 -0.32 -22.83
CA PRO A 160 16.30 -1.09 -23.31
C PRO A 160 15.47 -0.31 -24.34
N GLN A 161 14.72 -1.02 -25.20
CA GLN A 161 13.76 -0.37 -26.11
C GLN A 161 12.57 0.21 -25.35
N ILE A 162 12.22 -0.44 -24.23
CA ILE A 162 11.17 -0.02 -23.31
C ILE A 162 11.83 0.23 -21.95
N PRO A 163 12.27 1.47 -21.67
CA PRO A 163 12.95 1.79 -20.43
C PRO A 163 12.00 1.83 -19.24
N THR A 164 12.55 1.61 -18.05
CA THR A 164 11.83 1.86 -16.79
C THR A 164 11.59 3.35 -16.57
N ASP A 165 10.65 3.68 -15.68
CA ASP A 165 10.26 5.06 -15.36
C ASP A 165 11.08 5.67 -14.23
N GLY A 166 11.93 4.88 -13.60
CA GLY A 166 12.79 5.31 -12.51
C GLY A 166 13.66 4.18 -11.99
N ILE A 167 14.30 4.44 -10.86
CA ILE A 167 15.24 3.53 -10.20
C ILE A 167 14.87 3.38 -8.73
N PHE A 168 14.92 2.15 -8.26
CA PHE A 168 14.83 1.77 -6.85
C PHE A 168 16.24 1.46 -6.36
N PHE A 169 16.77 2.30 -5.47
CA PHE A 169 18.08 2.12 -4.84
C PHE A 169 17.90 1.44 -3.49
N ASP A 170 18.25 0.16 -3.42
CA ASP A 170 18.20 -0.61 -2.19
C ASP A 170 19.35 -0.21 -1.24
N ASN A 171 19.11 -0.29 0.05
CA ASN A 171 19.99 0.13 1.15
C ASN A 171 20.45 1.60 1.15
N GLU A 172 20.13 2.40 0.14
CA GLU A 172 20.46 3.83 0.13
C GLU A 172 19.71 4.56 1.25
N GLY A 173 20.43 5.43 1.98
CA GLY A 173 19.93 6.09 3.18
C GLY A 173 20.07 5.27 4.46
N THR A 174 20.74 4.11 4.43
CA THR A 174 21.19 3.40 5.65
C THR A 174 22.37 4.12 6.32
N SER A 175 23.15 4.85 5.53
CA SER A 175 24.24 5.72 5.96
C SER A 175 24.07 7.09 5.31
N ASP A 176 24.60 8.13 5.95
CA ASP A 176 24.53 9.48 5.41
C ASP A 176 25.51 9.64 4.24
N THR A 177 25.01 9.37 3.03
CA THR A 177 25.79 9.38 1.78
C THR A 177 25.25 10.37 0.75
N ILE A 178 24.51 11.38 1.20
CA ILE A 178 23.83 12.41 0.40
C ILE A 178 24.74 13.01 -0.68
N ASP A 179 25.91 13.52 -0.30
CA ASP A 179 26.85 14.16 -1.22
C ASP A 179 27.27 13.22 -2.37
N ARG A 180 27.44 11.94 -2.07
CA ARG A 180 27.82 10.93 -3.06
C ARG A 180 26.62 10.49 -3.90
N PHE A 181 25.44 10.35 -3.28
CA PHE A 181 24.23 9.88 -3.95
C PHE A 181 23.68 10.92 -4.93
N LYS A 182 23.89 12.21 -4.67
CA LYS A 182 23.42 13.32 -5.50
C LYS A 182 23.69 13.16 -6.99
N GLN A 183 24.89 12.72 -7.37
CA GLN A 183 25.23 12.54 -8.79
C GLN A 183 24.35 11.49 -9.50
N TYR A 184 23.87 10.47 -8.76
CA TYR A 184 23.01 9.43 -9.30
C TYR A 184 21.55 9.87 -9.36
N ALA A 185 21.08 10.57 -8.32
CA ALA A 185 19.78 11.21 -8.31
C ALA A 185 19.64 12.21 -9.47
N ASP A 186 20.59 13.15 -9.58
CA ASP A 186 20.65 14.14 -10.65
C ASP A 186 20.66 13.45 -12.03
N TYR A 187 21.37 12.32 -12.16
CA TYR A 187 21.40 11.57 -13.41
C TYR A 187 20.04 10.93 -13.75
N VAL A 188 19.39 10.25 -12.80
CA VAL A 188 18.04 9.67 -13.00
C VAL A 188 17.02 10.77 -13.35
N HIS A 189 17.03 11.90 -12.62
CA HIS A 189 16.15 13.03 -12.90
C HIS A 189 16.45 13.68 -14.26
N SER A 190 17.71 13.73 -14.69
CA SER A 190 18.08 14.23 -16.03
C SER A 190 17.52 13.37 -17.17
N LEU A 191 17.27 12.08 -16.89
CA LEU A 191 16.59 11.14 -17.79
C LEU A 191 15.05 11.22 -17.66
N GLY A 192 14.53 12.09 -16.79
CA GLY A 192 13.11 12.25 -16.51
C GLY A 192 12.50 11.16 -15.64
N GLY A 193 13.32 10.35 -14.96
CA GLY A 193 12.84 9.25 -14.13
C GLY A 193 12.67 9.63 -12.66
N ALA A 194 11.98 8.77 -11.91
CA ALA A 194 11.81 8.88 -10.46
C ALA A 194 12.95 8.17 -9.70
N VAL A 195 13.32 8.73 -8.56
CA VAL A 195 14.27 8.16 -7.60
C VAL A 195 13.53 7.64 -6.37
N TYR A 196 13.60 6.34 -6.15
CA TYR A 196 13.05 5.68 -4.98
C TYR A 196 14.21 5.11 -4.16
N ILE A 197 14.32 5.44 -2.88
CA ILE A 197 15.35 4.86 -1.98
C ILE A 197 14.72 3.89 -0.99
N ASN A 198 15.46 2.84 -0.61
CA ASN A 198 15.05 1.90 0.41
C ASN A 198 16.11 1.73 1.50
N PRO A 199 16.12 2.60 2.52
CA PRO A 199 16.95 2.39 3.71
C PRO A 199 16.43 1.25 4.60
N GLY A 200 15.20 0.76 4.40
CA GLY A 200 14.54 -0.23 5.26
C GLY A 200 14.20 0.27 6.68
N PHE A 201 14.69 1.45 7.07
CA PHE A 201 14.47 2.05 8.38
C PHE A 201 14.47 3.59 8.32
N ASN A 202 13.76 4.23 9.24
CA ASN A 202 13.67 5.68 9.32
C ASN A 202 14.90 6.25 10.06
N TYR A 203 16.05 6.26 9.38
CA TYR A 203 17.24 6.93 9.90
C TYR A 203 17.06 8.46 9.86
N PRO A 204 17.63 9.22 10.82
CA PRO A 204 17.42 10.66 10.90
C PRO A 204 17.77 11.45 9.62
N HIS A 205 18.73 10.97 8.83
CA HIS A 205 19.19 11.63 7.61
C HIS A 205 18.35 11.31 6.36
N VAL A 206 17.50 10.27 6.37
CA VAL A 206 16.67 9.88 5.20
C VAL A 206 15.74 11.03 4.78
N THR A 207 15.24 11.78 5.75
CA THR A 207 14.38 12.95 5.48
C THR A 207 15.09 14.02 4.64
N ASN A 208 16.42 14.13 4.72
CA ASN A 208 17.18 15.10 3.93
C ASN A 208 17.19 14.71 2.43
N TYR A 209 17.24 13.42 2.10
CA TYR A 209 17.12 12.97 0.70
C TYR A 209 15.83 13.48 0.05
N LEU A 210 14.71 13.41 0.79
CA LEU A 210 13.41 13.88 0.33
C LEU A 210 13.31 15.41 0.29
N LYS A 211 13.81 16.12 1.33
CA LYS A 211 13.75 17.59 1.42
C LYS A 211 14.65 18.29 0.40
N GLU A 212 15.78 17.69 0.07
CA GLU A 212 16.70 18.19 -0.96
C GLU A 212 16.29 17.81 -2.38
N GLY A 213 15.23 17.00 -2.53
CA GLY A 213 14.74 16.53 -3.83
C GLY A 213 15.67 15.51 -4.49
N LEU A 214 16.52 14.82 -3.72
CA LEU A 214 17.37 13.73 -4.22
C LEU A 214 16.61 12.41 -4.35
N ALA A 215 15.55 12.23 -3.57
CA ALA A 215 14.63 11.12 -3.69
C ALA A 215 13.19 11.62 -3.79
N ASP A 216 12.39 10.99 -4.62
CA ASP A 216 10.97 11.26 -4.78
C ASP A 216 10.15 10.49 -3.74
N VAL A 217 10.59 9.26 -3.42
CA VAL A 217 9.97 8.39 -2.41
C VAL A 217 11.06 7.68 -1.61
N ALA A 218 10.84 7.50 -0.31
CA ALA A 218 11.68 6.67 0.55
C ALA A 218 10.85 5.58 1.22
N ASN A 219 11.29 4.31 1.12
CA ASN A 219 10.79 3.25 1.98
C ASN A 219 11.48 3.33 3.34
N MET A 220 10.84 4.01 4.27
CA MET A 220 11.42 4.29 5.59
C MET A 220 11.16 3.15 6.60
N TYR A 221 10.44 2.11 6.19
CA TYR A 221 10.01 1.03 7.07
C TYR A 221 9.99 -0.29 6.30
N GLU A 222 10.90 -1.20 6.64
CA GLU A 222 10.91 -2.58 6.14
C GLU A 222 11.10 -3.56 7.31
N PHE A 223 9.99 -4.09 7.83
CA PHE A 223 10.03 -5.02 8.96
C PHE A 223 8.76 -5.85 9.07
N GLU A 224 8.82 -6.84 9.97
CA GLU A 224 7.70 -7.68 10.40
C GLU A 224 6.50 -6.82 10.88
N SER A 225 5.30 -7.27 10.55
CA SER A 225 4.02 -6.60 10.85
C SER A 225 3.82 -6.27 12.32
N SER A 226 4.42 -7.04 13.22
CA SER A 226 4.39 -6.82 14.67
C SER A 226 4.91 -5.43 15.08
N LYS A 227 5.73 -4.78 14.24
CA LYS A 227 6.38 -3.49 14.50
C LYS A 227 5.72 -2.28 13.82
N ALA A 228 4.60 -2.46 13.11
CA ALA A 228 3.94 -1.36 12.37
C ALA A 228 3.49 -0.18 13.24
N HIS A 229 3.15 -0.43 14.50
CA HIS A 229 2.81 0.61 15.47
C HIS A 229 3.99 1.55 15.82
N HIS A 230 5.20 1.27 15.35
CA HIS A 230 6.39 2.13 15.49
C HIS A 230 6.58 3.11 14.32
N ILE A 231 5.69 3.11 13.33
CA ILE A 231 5.76 4.06 12.22
C ILE A 231 5.49 5.48 12.74
N SER A 232 6.43 6.39 12.48
CA SER A 232 6.40 7.78 12.91
C SER A 232 7.04 8.67 11.86
N ILE A 233 6.22 9.47 11.17
CA ILE A 233 6.66 10.26 10.03
C ILE A 233 6.84 11.73 10.43
N ASP A 234 7.89 12.37 9.90
CA ASP A 234 8.05 13.82 9.99
C ASP A 234 6.87 14.50 9.27
N ALA A 235 6.07 15.26 10.01
CA ALA A 235 4.87 15.93 9.50
C ALA A 235 5.15 16.96 8.38
N SER A 236 6.41 17.30 8.12
CA SER A 236 6.79 18.12 6.96
C SER A 236 6.84 17.34 5.64
N LEU A 237 6.92 16.01 5.68
CA LEU A 237 6.91 15.16 4.49
C LEU A 237 5.49 14.99 3.95
N GLN A 238 5.35 15.00 2.63
CA GLN A 238 4.08 14.67 1.99
C GLN A 238 3.88 13.16 2.00
N PRO A 239 2.64 12.65 2.15
CA PRO A 239 2.41 11.22 2.16
C PRO A 239 2.98 10.48 0.94
N GLN A 240 2.93 11.08 -0.25
CA GLN A 240 3.45 10.51 -1.48
C GLN A 240 4.96 10.23 -1.44
N GLN A 241 5.70 10.93 -0.58
CA GLN A 241 7.15 10.76 -0.42
C GLN A 241 7.53 9.61 0.51
N VAL A 242 6.56 9.04 1.23
CA VAL A 242 6.82 8.05 2.28
C VAL A 242 6.18 6.72 1.92
N SER A 243 6.98 5.66 2.02
CA SER A 243 6.55 4.29 1.83
C SER A 243 6.90 3.38 3.01
N ALA A 244 6.14 2.29 3.12
CA ALA A 244 6.42 1.17 4.03
C ALA A 244 6.24 -0.18 3.31
N ILE A 245 7.12 -1.14 3.61
CA ILE A 245 7.04 -2.53 3.16
C ILE A 245 6.97 -3.40 4.42
N LEU A 246 5.84 -4.08 4.63
CA LEU A 246 5.55 -4.79 5.88
C LEU A 246 5.36 -6.28 5.62
N GLY A 247 6.19 -7.10 6.27
CA GLY A 247 6.21 -8.55 6.10
C GLY A 247 5.50 -9.33 7.21
N GLU A 248 5.49 -10.64 7.06
CA GLU A 248 4.91 -11.60 7.99
C GLU A 248 3.42 -11.35 8.26
N VAL A 249 2.65 -11.12 7.19
CA VAL A 249 1.19 -10.99 7.25
C VAL A 249 0.54 -12.16 6.54
N PHE A 250 -0.33 -12.89 7.24
CA PHE A 250 -0.94 -14.12 6.72
C PHE A 250 -2.45 -14.04 6.60
N THR A 251 -3.06 -12.96 7.08
CA THR A 251 -4.52 -12.79 7.09
C THR A 251 -4.96 -11.44 6.53
N VAL A 252 -6.15 -11.42 5.92
CA VAL A 252 -6.80 -10.19 5.43
C VAL A 252 -7.02 -9.18 6.57
N LEU A 253 -7.32 -9.66 7.79
CA LEU A 253 -7.56 -8.78 8.95
C LEU A 253 -6.29 -8.04 9.36
N GLU A 254 -5.15 -8.74 9.43
CA GLU A 254 -3.86 -8.12 9.72
C GLU A 254 -3.45 -7.16 8.61
N MET A 255 -3.58 -7.55 7.35
CA MET A 255 -3.29 -6.68 6.20
C MET A 255 -4.07 -5.36 6.26
N ARG A 256 -5.39 -5.42 6.53
CA ARG A 256 -6.23 -4.22 6.69
C ARG A 256 -5.77 -3.34 7.83
N LYS A 257 -5.42 -3.95 8.97
CA LYS A 257 -4.88 -3.22 10.12
C LYS A 257 -3.60 -2.47 9.73
N MET A 258 -2.67 -3.12 9.02
CA MET A 258 -1.42 -2.51 8.57
C MET A 258 -1.66 -1.34 7.61
N ILE A 259 -2.52 -1.51 6.60
CA ILE A 259 -2.87 -0.42 5.68
C ILE A 259 -3.45 0.77 6.43
N TYR A 260 -4.40 0.53 7.34
CA TYR A 260 -5.03 1.58 8.12
C TYR A 260 -4.04 2.31 9.03
N GLU A 261 -3.22 1.58 9.81
CA GLU A 261 -2.23 2.16 10.72
C GLU A 261 -1.18 2.99 9.96
N SER A 262 -0.66 2.47 8.84
CA SER A 262 0.25 3.21 7.96
C SER A 262 -0.39 4.48 7.38
N ALA A 263 -1.64 4.39 6.92
CA ALA A 263 -2.37 5.55 6.40
C ALA A 263 -2.60 6.62 7.49
N GLN A 264 -2.89 6.22 8.73
CA GLN A 264 -3.03 7.14 9.85
C GLN A 264 -1.71 7.77 10.28
N ALA A 265 -0.58 7.10 10.01
CA ALA A 265 0.75 7.65 10.26
C ALA A 265 1.21 8.63 9.16
N GLY A 266 0.52 8.68 8.01
CA GLY A 266 0.88 9.52 6.87
C GLY A 266 1.70 8.81 5.78
N VAL A 267 1.80 7.47 5.81
CA VAL A 267 2.44 6.70 4.74
C VAL A 267 1.53 6.74 3.50
N GLY A 268 2.06 7.17 2.36
CA GLY A 268 1.28 7.28 1.13
C GLY A 268 1.39 6.07 0.20
N THR A 269 2.40 5.22 0.35
CA THR A 269 2.58 4.01 -0.47
C THR A 269 2.93 2.82 0.42
N ILE A 270 2.37 1.64 0.15
CA ILE A 270 2.60 0.45 0.99
C ILE A 270 2.79 -0.81 0.15
N TYR A 271 3.53 -1.77 0.69
CA TYR A 271 3.44 -3.18 0.30
C TYR A 271 3.26 -4.03 1.55
N VAL A 272 2.30 -4.95 1.54
CA VAL A 272 2.10 -5.92 2.63
C VAL A 272 2.25 -7.32 2.04
N TYR A 273 3.17 -8.12 2.58
CA TYR A 273 3.47 -9.45 2.06
C TYR A 273 3.45 -10.51 3.16
N SER A 274 3.46 -11.78 2.75
CA SER A 274 3.54 -12.92 3.67
C SER A 274 4.98 -13.15 4.13
N ASP A 275 5.66 -14.12 3.56
CA ASP A 275 6.93 -14.66 4.01
C ASP A 275 8.04 -14.49 2.97
N SER A 276 7.71 -14.19 1.70
CA SER A 276 8.68 -14.01 0.63
C SER A 276 8.21 -13.02 -0.44
N TYR A 277 9.17 -12.42 -1.14
CA TYR A 277 8.99 -11.63 -2.37
C TYR A 277 8.87 -12.51 -3.64
N ASP A 278 9.08 -13.82 -3.52
CA ASP A 278 8.97 -14.79 -4.63
C ASP A 278 7.53 -15.17 -4.98
N SER A 279 6.55 -14.64 -4.25
CA SER A 279 5.13 -14.84 -4.53
C SER A 279 4.29 -13.65 -4.09
N LEU A 280 3.10 -13.51 -4.68
CA LEU A 280 2.12 -12.56 -4.17
C LEU A 280 1.43 -13.15 -2.94
N PRO A 281 1.10 -12.33 -1.93
CA PRO A 281 0.31 -12.81 -0.81
C PRO A 281 -1.07 -13.28 -1.27
N THR A 282 -1.65 -14.26 -0.58
CA THR A 282 -2.97 -14.82 -0.91
C THR A 282 -4.11 -13.81 -0.83
N PHE A 283 -3.87 -12.67 -0.18
CA PHE A 283 -4.79 -11.53 -0.05
C PHE A 283 -4.41 -10.34 -0.96
N PHE A 284 -3.58 -10.55 -1.99
CA PHE A 284 -3.08 -9.45 -2.84
C PHE A 284 -4.20 -8.60 -3.46
N SER A 285 -5.23 -9.22 -4.03
CA SER A 285 -6.36 -8.49 -4.60
C SER A 285 -7.11 -7.66 -3.54
N GLU A 286 -7.32 -8.22 -2.34
CA GLU A 286 -7.89 -7.48 -1.22
C GLU A 286 -7.00 -6.33 -0.75
N MET A 287 -5.67 -6.47 -0.78
CA MET A 287 -4.73 -5.42 -0.42
C MET A 287 -4.81 -4.24 -1.39
N VAL A 288 -4.89 -4.50 -2.70
CA VAL A 288 -5.07 -3.46 -3.72
C VAL A 288 -6.40 -2.74 -3.51
N ARG A 289 -7.51 -3.48 -3.37
CA ARG A 289 -8.83 -2.88 -3.07
C ARG A 289 -8.80 -2.02 -1.80
N GLU A 290 -8.28 -2.55 -0.70
CA GLU A 290 -8.25 -1.85 0.58
C GLU A 290 -7.41 -0.57 0.50
N SER A 291 -6.29 -0.60 -0.23
CA SER A 291 -5.46 0.59 -0.46
C SER A 291 -6.22 1.65 -1.28
N ALA A 292 -6.96 1.22 -2.30
CA ALA A 292 -7.79 2.11 -3.12
C ALA A 292 -8.86 2.84 -2.30
N ASP A 293 -9.45 2.18 -1.31
CA ASP A 293 -10.50 2.73 -0.45
C ASP A 293 -9.92 3.52 0.76
N THR A 294 -8.64 3.34 1.08
CA THR A 294 -8.02 3.93 2.26
C THR A 294 -7.47 5.33 1.97
N LYS A 295 -7.95 6.31 2.75
CA LYS A 295 -7.46 7.69 2.74
C LYS A 295 -6.27 7.86 3.67
N VAL A 296 -5.26 8.57 3.20
CA VAL A 296 -4.05 8.84 3.96
C VAL A 296 -4.19 10.16 4.72
N LYS A 297 -3.79 10.15 5.99
CA LYS A 297 -3.77 11.33 6.83
C LYS A 297 -2.67 12.28 6.35
N ARG A 298 -3.00 13.57 6.26
CA ARG A 298 -2.02 14.66 6.18
C ARG A 298 -1.73 15.22 7.57
#